data_AF-A0A7Y8Q298-F1
#
_entry.id   AF-A0A7Y8Q298-F1
#
_cell.length_a   1.000
_cell.length_b   1.000
_cell.length_c   1.000
_cell.angle_alpha   90.00
_cell.angle_beta   90.00
_cell.angle_gamma   90.00
#
_symmetry.space_group_name_H-M   'P 1'
#
loop_
_entity.id
_entity.type
_entity.pdbx_description
1 polymer ?
#
loop_
_entity_poly.entity_id
_entity_poly.type
_entity_poly.pdbx_seq_one_letter_code
_entity_poly.pdbx_strand_id
1 'polypeptide(L)'
;MKTRIAGLFLILSYSTVCIADDLTLRVNRDLIVKMPLLTLQPMLDFCRDQQPQLNSELEQAYTGAKVKVLKAAKEGAISVLNLNHDEELFKEEELNSPVDADVKQQFQEALEMMSRSLQQVDSATYCPVLIQRLNHFDQHTFQQSVEMKFKQISEQAKAQKKVIQSE
;
A
#
# COMPACT_ATOMS: atom_id res chain seq x y z
N MET A 1 1.43 31.66 -9.07
CA MET A 1 1.38 30.40 -9.86
C MET A 1 2.64 29.60 -9.53
N LYS A 2 2.52 28.29 -9.28
CA LYS A 2 3.61 27.31 -8.98
C LYS A 2 4.11 27.25 -7.52
N THR A 3 3.39 26.56 -6.62
CA THR A 3 3.98 25.94 -5.39
C THR A 3 3.02 25.03 -4.60
N ARG A 4 2.13 24.25 -5.23
CA ARG A 4 1.22 23.34 -4.47
C ARG A 4 1.05 21.92 -5.04
N ILE A 5 1.96 21.45 -5.89
CA ILE A 5 1.92 20.08 -6.45
C ILE A 5 2.93 19.15 -5.72
N ALA A 6 3.60 19.62 -4.66
CA ALA A 6 4.57 18.81 -3.93
C ALA A 6 3.95 17.83 -2.92
N GLY A 7 2.68 18.01 -2.53
CA GLY A 7 2.05 17.23 -1.46
C GLY A 7 1.38 15.92 -1.88
N LEU A 8 1.12 15.71 -3.18
CA LEU A 8 0.38 14.55 -3.70
C LEU A 8 1.31 13.42 -4.22
N PHE A 9 2.62 13.62 -4.17
CA PHE A 9 3.62 12.72 -4.75
C PHE A 9 4.16 11.64 -3.79
N LEU A 10 3.74 11.63 -2.52
CA LEU A 10 4.35 10.81 -1.46
C LEU A 10 3.52 9.59 -1.02
N ILE A 11 2.59 9.10 -1.84
CA ILE A 11 1.76 7.95 -1.45
C ILE A 11 2.41 6.60 -1.81
N LEU A 12 3.49 6.61 -2.60
CA LEU A 12 4.35 5.44 -2.80
C LEU A 12 5.59 5.43 -1.88
N SER A 13 5.85 6.52 -1.16
CA SER A 13 6.92 6.63 -0.16
C SER A 13 6.36 6.47 1.25
N TYR A 14 6.18 5.21 1.65
CA TYR A 14 5.74 4.69 2.95
C TYR A 14 6.54 5.23 4.17
N SER A 15 6.40 6.52 4.47
CA SER A 15 7.22 7.19 5.48
C SER A 15 6.56 7.28 6.86
N THR A 16 5.25 7.05 6.97
CA THR A 16 4.53 7.23 8.25
C THR A 16 3.38 6.25 8.43
N VAL A 17 3.68 4.95 8.47
CA VAL A 17 2.79 4.02 9.18
C VAL A 17 3.51 3.67 10.48
N CYS A 18 3.02 4.26 11.57
CA CYS A 18 3.36 3.80 12.92
C CYS A 18 2.95 2.34 13.00
N ILE A 19 3.94 1.46 13.01
CA ILE A 19 3.76 0.06 13.37
C ILE A 19 3.31 0.09 14.84
N ALA A 20 2.08 -0.32 15.14
CA ALA A 20 1.64 -0.38 16.52
C ALA A 20 2.50 -1.41 17.26
N ASP A 21 2.98 -1.03 18.43
CA ASP A 21 4.00 -1.74 19.21
C ASP A 21 3.62 -3.16 19.65
N ASP A 22 2.38 -3.63 19.41
CA ASP A 22 1.88 -4.92 19.91
C ASP A 22 1.15 -5.79 18.85
N LEU A 23 1.36 -5.51 17.56
CA LEU A 23 0.61 -6.21 16.51
C LEU A 23 1.33 -7.48 16.03
N THR A 24 0.66 -8.63 16.20
CA THR A 24 1.06 -9.92 15.63
C THR A 24 1.47 -9.80 14.16
N LEU A 25 2.40 -10.65 13.71
CA LEU A 25 2.94 -10.66 12.34
C LEU A 25 1.86 -10.58 11.24
N ARG A 26 0.66 -11.11 11.51
CA ARG A 26 -0.53 -11.06 10.63
C ARG A 26 -1.09 -9.66 10.41
N VAL A 27 -1.14 -8.79 11.42
CA VAL A 27 -1.70 -7.44 11.27
C VAL A 27 -0.67 -6.52 10.59
N ASN A 28 0.61 -6.71 10.89
CA ASN A 28 1.69 -6.05 10.18
C ASN A 28 1.74 -6.45 8.70
N ARG A 29 1.45 -7.71 8.37
CA ARG A 29 1.26 -8.17 6.98
C ARG A 29 0.14 -7.40 6.29
N ASP A 30 -1.06 -7.34 6.87
CA ASP A 30 -2.20 -6.66 6.23
C ASP A 30 -1.92 -5.17 6.02
N LEU A 31 -1.22 -4.51 6.95
CA LEU A 31 -0.76 -3.13 6.78
C LEU A 31 0.26 -3.01 5.65
N ILE A 32 1.27 -3.87 5.56
CA ILE A 32 2.30 -3.76 4.50
C ILE A 32 1.73 -4.09 3.12
N VAL A 33 0.79 -5.02 3.05
CA VAL A 33 0.29 -5.58 1.78
C VAL A 33 -0.93 -4.81 1.26
N LYS A 34 -1.86 -4.42 2.15
CA LYS A 34 -3.14 -3.82 1.75
C LYS A 34 -3.13 -2.29 1.78
N MET A 35 -2.27 -1.65 2.59
CA MET A 35 -2.15 -0.18 2.58
C MET A 35 -1.85 0.41 1.19
N PRO A 36 -1.00 -0.20 0.34
CA PRO A 36 -0.70 0.39 -0.97
C PRO A 36 -1.95 0.44 -1.84
N LEU A 37 -2.81 -0.57 -1.71
CA LEU A 37 -4.07 -0.66 -2.43
C LEU A 37 -5.12 0.29 -1.84
N LEU A 38 -5.17 0.43 -0.51
CA LEU A 38 -6.06 1.39 0.17
C LEU A 38 -5.79 2.83 -0.24
N THR A 39 -4.51 3.21 -0.21
CA THR A 39 -4.10 4.58 -0.49
C THR A 39 -4.25 4.94 -1.98
N LEU A 40 -4.34 3.94 -2.86
CA LEU A 40 -4.73 4.16 -4.26
C LEU A 40 -6.22 4.48 -4.43
N GLN A 41 -7.12 4.03 -3.54
CA GLN A 41 -8.55 4.14 -3.77
C GLN A 41 -9.06 5.58 -3.99
N PRO A 42 -8.67 6.58 -3.18
CA PRO A 42 -9.11 7.95 -3.44
C PRO A 42 -8.72 8.46 -4.83
N MET A 43 -7.57 8.02 -5.36
CA MET A 43 -7.11 8.38 -6.71
C MET A 43 -7.89 7.66 -7.80
N LEU A 44 -8.19 6.38 -7.59
CA LEU A 44 -9.00 5.58 -8.51
C LEU A 44 -10.43 6.11 -8.58
N ASP A 45 -11.05 6.36 -7.43
CA ASP A 45 -12.41 6.91 -7.33
C ASP A 45 -12.49 8.30 -7.98
N PHE A 46 -11.52 9.17 -7.71
CA PHE A 46 -11.43 10.46 -8.39
C PHE A 46 -11.40 10.32 -9.91
N CYS A 47 -10.59 9.40 -10.46
CA CYS A 47 -10.53 9.22 -11.91
C CYS A 47 -11.78 8.55 -12.49
N ARG A 48 -12.41 7.62 -11.75
CA ARG A 48 -13.70 7.02 -12.13
C ARG A 48 -14.79 8.06 -12.28
N ASP A 49 -14.84 9.00 -11.34
CA ASP A 49 -15.87 10.04 -11.27
C ASP A 49 -15.61 11.15 -12.29
N GLN A 50 -14.35 11.59 -12.43
CA GLN A 50 -14.01 12.78 -13.21
C GLN A 50 -13.63 12.51 -14.66
N GLN A 51 -13.20 11.29 -15.00
CA GLN A 51 -12.75 10.91 -16.35
C GLN A 51 -13.35 9.54 -16.75
N PRO A 52 -14.68 9.40 -16.76
CA PRO A 52 -15.34 8.10 -16.95
C PRO A 52 -14.99 7.40 -18.28
N GLN A 53 -14.61 8.17 -19.30
CA GLN A 53 -14.16 7.64 -20.58
C GLN A 53 -12.84 6.84 -20.49
N LEU A 54 -12.06 7.05 -19.43
CA LEU A 54 -10.81 6.31 -19.18
C LEU A 54 -11.02 5.07 -18.29
N ASN A 55 -12.25 4.80 -17.82
CA ASN A 55 -12.50 3.77 -16.80
C ASN A 55 -12.03 2.37 -17.23
N SER A 56 -12.24 1.99 -18.50
CA SER A 56 -11.76 0.69 -18.99
C SER A 56 -10.23 0.55 -18.88
N GLU A 57 -9.49 1.59 -19.26
CA GLU A 57 -8.03 1.60 -19.18
C GLU A 57 -7.54 1.66 -17.74
N LEU A 58 -8.25 2.43 -16.89
CA LEU A 58 -7.96 2.54 -15.47
C LEU A 58 -8.13 1.20 -14.74
N GLU A 59 -9.23 0.48 -14.96
CA GLU A 59 -9.48 -0.81 -14.32
C GLU A 59 -8.48 -1.87 -14.79
N GLN A 60 -8.11 -1.86 -16.08
CA GLN A 60 -7.09 -2.77 -16.60
C GLN A 60 -5.72 -2.49 -15.96
N ALA A 61 -5.31 -1.22 -15.92
CA ALA A 61 -4.04 -0.82 -15.33
C ALA A 61 -4.00 -1.11 -13.83
N TYR A 62 -5.07 -0.82 -13.10
CA TYR A 62 -5.19 -1.12 -11.68
C TYR A 62 -5.14 -2.62 -11.41
N THR A 63 -5.86 -3.43 -12.18
CA THR A 63 -5.83 -4.90 -12.05
C THR A 63 -4.41 -5.45 -12.24
N GLY A 64 -3.70 -4.99 -13.27
CA GLY A 64 -2.32 -5.37 -13.52
C GLY A 64 -1.37 -4.96 -12.39
N ALA A 65 -1.51 -3.72 -11.88
CA ALA A 65 -0.73 -3.24 -10.75
C ALA A 65 -1.04 -4.01 -9.45
N LYS A 66 -2.32 -4.28 -9.17
CA LYS A 66 -2.76 -5.04 -7.98
C LYS A 66 -2.08 -6.41 -7.92
N VAL A 67 -2.08 -7.16 -9.03
CA VAL A 67 -1.41 -8.47 -9.11
C VAL A 67 0.07 -8.35 -8.79
N LYS A 68 0.77 -7.36 -9.36
CA LYS A 68 2.20 -7.12 -9.09
C LYS A 68 2.48 -6.74 -7.64
N VAL A 69 1.66 -5.87 -7.04
CA VAL A 69 1.77 -5.46 -5.63
C VAL A 69 1.64 -6.67 -4.72
N LEU A 70 0.59 -7.48 -4.91
CA LEU A 70 0.33 -8.66 -4.09
C LEU A 70 1.45 -9.70 -4.22
N LYS A 71 1.94 -9.93 -5.45
CA LYS A 71 3.06 -10.83 -5.72
C LYS A 71 4.35 -10.38 -5.03
N ALA A 72 4.75 -9.12 -5.24
CA ALA A 72 5.94 -8.55 -4.60
C ALA A 72 5.85 -8.57 -3.08
N ALA A 73 4.67 -8.31 -2.51
CA ALA A 73 4.52 -8.30 -1.07
C ALA A 73 4.66 -9.71 -0.47
N LYS A 74 4.14 -10.74 -1.16
CA LYS A 74 4.34 -12.15 -0.80
C LYS A 74 5.81 -12.56 -0.91
N GLU A 75 6.46 -12.27 -2.04
CA GLU A 75 7.86 -12.61 -2.28
C GLU A 75 8.79 -11.94 -1.26
N GLY A 76 8.56 -10.66 -0.96
CA GLY A 76 9.35 -9.92 0.04
C GLY A 76 9.13 -10.38 1.48
N ALA A 77 7.95 -10.89 1.82
CA ALA A 77 7.71 -11.48 3.14
C ALA A 77 8.46 -12.82 3.30
N ILE A 78 8.35 -13.70 2.29
CA ILE A 78 9.03 -15.00 2.27
C ILE A 78 10.55 -14.82 2.41
N SER A 79 11.13 -13.86 1.67
CA SER A 79 12.58 -13.64 1.66
C SER A 79 13.14 -13.16 3.00
N VAL A 80 12.34 -12.46 3.81
CA VAL A 80 12.79 -11.90 5.10
C VAL A 80 12.48 -12.82 6.28
N LEU A 81 11.32 -13.46 6.26
CA LEU A 81 10.81 -14.20 7.40
C LEU A 81 11.22 -15.69 7.36
N ASN A 82 11.92 -16.13 6.30
CA ASN A 82 12.30 -17.53 6.08
C ASN A 82 11.12 -18.50 6.24
N LEU A 83 9.92 -18.04 5.87
CA LEU A 83 8.72 -18.87 5.92
C LEU A 83 8.90 -19.95 4.85
N ASN A 84 8.53 -21.19 5.18
CA ASN A 84 8.37 -22.21 4.13
C ASN A 84 7.37 -21.66 3.10
N HIS A 85 7.58 -21.92 1.80
CA HIS A 85 6.74 -21.39 0.71
C HIS A 85 5.23 -21.66 0.88
N ASP A 86 4.87 -22.62 1.75
CA ASP A 86 3.51 -23.08 2.05
C ASP A 86 2.84 -22.45 3.28
N GLU A 87 3.45 -21.46 3.96
CA GLU A 87 2.77 -20.86 5.12
C GLU A 87 1.52 -20.04 4.73
N GLU A 88 0.41 -20.32 5.44
CA GLU A 88 -0.95 -19.76 5.33
C GLU A 88 -1.06 -18.23 5.44
N LEU A 89 0.06 -17.51 5.47
CA LEU A 89 0.13 -16.06 5.59
C LEU A 89 -0.32 -15.33 4.32
N PHE A 90 -0.38 -15.96 3.14
CA PHE A 90 -0.76 -15.28 1.90
C PHE A 90 -1.76 -16.10 1.10
N LYS A 91 -2.92 -16.40 1.70
CA LYS A 91 -4.06 -16.93 0.93
C LYS A 91 -4.53 -15.84 -0.02
N GLU A 92 -4.59 -16.16 -1.31
CA GLU A 92 -4.99 -15.23 -2.37
C GLU A 92 -6.38 -14.63 -2.10
N GLU A 93 -7.25 -15.40 -1.45
CA GLU A 93 -8.56 -14.97 -0.95
C GLU A 93 -8.47 -13.88 0.14
N GLU A 94 -7.49 -13.95 1.06
CA GLU A 94 -7.25 -12.91 2.09
C GLU A 94 -6.61 -11.64 1.50
N LEU A 95 -5.90 -11.77 0.37
CA LEU A 95 -5.31 -10.64 -0.35
C LEU A 95 -6.33 -9.93 -1.25
N ASN A 96 -7.31 -10.69 -1.72
CA ASN A 96 -8.44 -10.17 -2.47
C ASN A 96 -9.61 -9.75 -1.58
N SER A 97 -9.58 -10.09 -0.30
CA SER A 97 -10.60 -9.65 0.65
C SER A 97 -10.54 -8.12 0.82
N PRO A 98 -11.70 -7.49 1.09
CA PRO A 98 -11.73 -6.09 1.49
C PRO A 98 -10.75 -5.86 2.63
N VAL A 99 -10.17 -4.67 2.67
CA VAL A 99 -9.39 -4.27 3.83
C VAL A 99 -10.29 -4.32 5.05
N ASP A 100 -9.73 -4.86 6.14
CA ASP A 100 -10.36 -4.90 7.44
C ASP A 100 -10.94 -3.52 7.83
N ALA A 101 -12.16 -3.52 8.35
CA ALA A 101 -12.88 -2.29 8.64
C ALA A 101 -12.16 -1.44 9.70
N ASP A 102 -11.50 -2.07 10.67
CA ASP A 102 -10.77 -1.38 11.74
C ASP A 102 -9.51 -0.72 11.18
N VAL A 103 -8.80 -1.40 10.27
CA VAL A 103 -7.67 -0.81 9.54
C VAL A 103 -8.14 0.36 8.69
N LYS A 104 -9.24 0.20 7.94
CA LYS A 104 -9.79 1.30 7.13
C LYS A 104 -10.19 2.49 8.01
N GLN A 105 -10.79 2.24 9.17
CA GLN A 105 -11.16 3.28 10.13
C GLN A 105 -9.95 4.05 10.65
N GLN A 106 -8.83 3.36 10.95
CA GLN A 106 -7.59 3.99 11.37
C GLN A 106 -7.02 4.97 10.32
N PHE A 107 -7.24 4.70 9.04
CA PHE A 107 -6.75 5.55 7.95
C PHE A 107 -7.82 6.46 7.34
N GLN A 108 -9.06 6.41 7.85
CA GLN A 108 -10.20 7.10 7.24
C GLN A 108 -9.96 8.61 7.10
N GLU A 109 -9.47 9.27 8.15
CA GLU A 109 -9.17 10.70 8.11
C GLU A 109 -8.12 11.06 7.06
N ALA A 110 -7.08 10.23 6.92
CA ALA A 110 -6.02 10.42 5.94
C ALA A 110 -6.55 10.23 4.51
N LEU A 111 -7.38 9.20 4.29
CA LEU A 111 -8.02 8.94 3.00
C LEU A 111 -8.98 10.07 2.60
N GLU A 112 -9.73 10.63 3.56
CA GLU A 112 -10.61 11.78 3.33
C GLU A 112 -9.82 13.06 3.00
N MET A 113 -8.71 13.31 3.70
CA MET A 113 -7.82 14.43 3.39
C MET A 113 -7.24 14.30 1.97
N MET A 114 -6.84 13.09 1.58
CA MET A 114 -6.38 12.81 0.21
C MET A 114 -7.49 13.07 -0.82
N SER A 115 -8.70 12.55 -0.59
CA SER A 115 -9.84 12.76 -1.47
C SER A 115 -10.15 14.25 -1.66
N ARG A 116 -10.21 15.04 -0.57
CA ARG A 116 -10.41 16.50 -0.63
C ARG A 116 -9.29 17.21 -1.39
N SER A 117 -8.04 16.73 -1.26
CA SER A 117 -6.90 17.33 -1.97
C SER A 117 -6.98 17.05 -3.48
N LEU A 118 -7.44 15.86 -3.87
CA LEU A 118 -7.63 15.49 -5.28
C LEU A 118 -8.67 16.36 -5.99
N GLN A 119 -9.68 16.87 -5.27
CA GLN A 119 -10.68 17.78 -5.85
C GLN A 119 -10.07 19.09 -6.43
N GLN A 120 -8.84 19.44 -6.04
CA GLN A 120 -8.13 20.62 -6.55
C GLN A 120 -7.23 20.30 -7.75
N VAL A 121 -7.17 19.03 -8.17
CA VAL A 121 -6.29 18.55 -9.24
C VAL A 121 -7.04 18.57 -10.57
N ASP A 122 -6.34 18.93 -11.65
CA ASP A 122 -6.86 18.78 -13.01
C ASP A 122 -6.90 17.29 -13.40
N SER A 123 -8.12 16.75 -13.49
CA SER A 123 -8.35 15.34 -13.80
C SER A 123 -7.90 14.94 -15.20
N ALA A 124 -7.96 15.87 -16.18
CA ALA A 124 -7.58 15.59 -17.57
C ALA A 124 -6.06 15.39 -17.70
N THR A 125 -5.28 16.07 -16.85
CA THR A 125 -3.83 15.88 -16.78
C THR A 125 -3.46 14.72 -15.85
N TYR A 126 -4.16 14.57 -14.72
CA TYR A 126 -3.78 13.62 -13.68
C TYR A 126 -4.10 12.16 -14.00
N CYS A 127 -5.31 11.88 -14.49
CA CYS A 127 -5.77 10.50 -14.65
C CYS A 127 -4.96 9.70 -15.69
N PRO A 128 -4.59 10.25 -16.87
CA PRO A 128 -3.69 9.57 -17.79
C PRO A 128 -2.33 9.25 -17.16
N VAL A 129 -1.77 10.15 -16.35
CA VAL A 129 -0.50 9.94 -15.65
C VAL A 129 -0.62 8.83 -14.61
N LEU A 130 -1.72 8.77 -13.87
CA LEU A 130 -2.00 7.69 -12.92
C LEU A 130 -2.05 6.33 -13.65
N ILE A 131 -2.80 6.23 -14.74
CA ILE A 131 -2.90 5.01 -15.57
C ILE A 131 -1.52 4.60 -16.08
N GLN A 132 -0.74 5.54 -16.62
CA GLN A 132 0.62 5.26 -17.08
C GLN A 132 1.48 4.70 -15.95
N ARG A 133 1.41 5.26 -14.73
CA ARG A 133 2.17 4.76 -13.57
C ARG A 133 1.75 3.36 -13.13
N LEU A 134 0.45 3.07 -13.12
CA LEU A 134 -0.07 1.74 -12.80
C LEU A 134 0.42 0.69 -13.82
N ASN A 135 0.41 1.03 -15.11
CA ASN A 135 0.93 0.15 -16.16
C ASN A 135 2.44 -0.13 -16.02
N HIS A 136 3.21 0.91 -15.67
CA HIS A 136 4.66 0.82 -15.46
C HIS A 136 5.03 0.55 -14.00
N PHE A 137 4.13 -0.02 -13.21
CA PHE A 137 4.43 -0.36 -11.82
C PHE A 137 5.65 -1.28 -11.73
N ASP A 138 6.67 -0.79 -11.03
CA ASP A 138 7.93 -1.49 -10.81
C ASP A 138 7.81 -2.45 -9.62
N GLN A 139 7.58 -3.71 -9.96
CA GLN A 139 7.43 -4.79 -8.99
C GLN A 139 8.71 -4.96 -8.14
N HIS A 140 9.89 -4.84 -8.73
CA HIS A 140 11.15 -5.13 -8.05
C HIS A 140 11.47 -4.08 -7.00
N THR A 141 11.36 -2.79 -7.36
CA THR A 141 11.56 -1.69 -6.41
C THR A 141 10.56 -1.74 -5.26
N PHE A 142 9.31 -2.11 -5.55
CA PHE A 142 8.31 -2.29 -4.51
C PHE A 142 8.62 -3.47 -3.59
N GLN A 143 9.02 -4.62 -4.14
CA GLN A 143 9.44 -5.78 -3.35
C GLN A 143 10.58 -5.42 -2.39
N GLN A 144 11.63 -4.73 -2.86
CA GLN A 144 12.74 -4.30 -2.01
C GLN A 144 12.26 -3.42 -0.84
N SER A 145 11.27 -2.56 -1.09
CA SER A 145 10.66 -1.72 -0.06
C SER A 145 9.91 -2.55 0.99
N VAL A 146 9.17 -3.57 0.55
CA VAL A 146 8.48 -4.52 1.43
C VAL A 146 9.51 -5.29 2.29
N GLU A 147 10.58 -5.79 1.68
CA GLU A 147 11.64 -6.51 2.39
C GLU A 147 12.27 -5.65 3.49
N MET A 148 12.59 -4.39 3.19
CA MET A 148 13.13 -3.46 4.18
C MET A 148 12.17 -3.27 5.36
N LYS A 149 10.86 -3.13 5.11
CA LYS A 149 9.86 -2.96 6.17
C LYS A 149 9.73 -4.21 7.04
N PHE A 150 9.67 -5.40 6.43
CA PHE A 150 9.65 -6.64 7.20
C PHE A 150 10.92 -6.82 8.03
N LYS A 151 12.09 -6.44 7.51
CA LYS A 151 13.35 -6.48 8.27
C LYS A 151 13.29 -5.56 9.48
N GLN A 152 12.86 -4.31 9.30
CA GLN A 152 12.71 -3.34 10.38
C GLN A 152 11.77 -3.85 11.48
N ILE A 153 10.62 -4.39 11.11
CA ILE A 153 9.64 -4.94 12.08
C ILE A 153 10.24 -6.15 12.82
N SER A 154 10.92 -7.05 12.11
CA SER A 154 11.56 -8.22 12.71
C SER A 154 12.64 -7.82 13.73
N GLU A 155 13.45 -6.81 13.40
CA GLU A 155 14.50 -6.28 14.28
C GLU A 155 13.92 -5.58 15.51
N GLN A 156 12.90 -4.74 15.34
CA GLN A 156 12.20 -4.08 16.44
C GLN A 156 11.57 -5.09 17.41
N ALA A 157 10.89 -6.12 16.90
CA ALA A 157 10.31 -7.18 17.72
C ALA A 157 11.38 -7.97 18.50
N LYS A 158 12.55 -8.21 17.91
CA LYS A 158 13.69 -8.86 18.62
C LYS A 158 14.27 -7.97 19.71
N ALA A 159 14.37 -6.66 19.45
CA ALA A 159 14.88 -5.70 20.43
C ALA A 159 13.93 -5.58 21.63
N GLN A 160 12.62 -5.47 21.40
CA GLN A 160 11.62 -5.42 22.47
C GLN A 160 11.61 -6.69 23.32
N LYS A 161 11.70 -7.89 22.70
CA LYS A 161 11.84 -9.15 23.46
C LYS A 161 13.09 -9.20 24.34
N LYS A 162 14.21 -8.65 23.88
CA LYS A 162 15.44 -8.58 24.70
C LYS A 162 15.27 -7.65 25.89
N VAL A 163 14.61 -6.52 25.73
CA VAL A 163 14.34 -5.57 26.82
C VAL A 163 13.43 -6.21 27.88
N ILE A 164 12.35 -6.88 27.47
CA ILE A 164 11.41 -7.54 28.39
C ILE A 164 12.07 -8.73 29.13
N GLN A 165 13.05 -9.41 28.52
CA GLN A 165 13.79 -10.51 29.15
C GLN A 165 14.97 -10.07 30.03
N SER A 166 15.31 -8.78 30.02
CA SER A 166 16.40 -8.22 30.84
C SER A 166 15.92 -7.43 32.05
N GLU A 167 14.60 -7.43 32.31
CA GLU A 167 13.94 -7.05 33.57
C GLU A 167 13.61 -8.29 34.41
#